data_AF-A0A956JH90-F1
#
_entry.id   AF-A0A956JH90-F1
#
_cell.length_a   1.000
_cell.length_b   1.000
_cell.length_c   1.000
_cell.angle_alpha   90.00
_cell.angle_beta   90.00
_cell.angle_gamma   90.00
#
_symmetry.space_group_name_H-M   'P 1'
#
loop_
_entity.id
_entity.type
_entity.pdbx_description
1 polymer ?
#
loop_
_entity_poly.entity_id
_entity_poly.type
_entity_poly.pdbx_seq_one_letter_code
_entity_poly.pdbx_strand_id
1 'polypeptide(L)'
;MRRLAALATGLALAAGLACGLISDGLDGSLTSDAPTLGSWTFVPDTCESGQRRGFNGVSLYDDDHPEIAIDVVDDPLDGLALAVDGVQCDDRTTCTPVVLYASDCPALDGYIYRNTSVSTNNVWHVEGWVSVECELPGGGRLRGDVNFDGCH
;
A
#
# COMPACT_ATOMS: atom_id res chain seq x y z
N MET A 1 60.14 -20.31 7.27
CA MET A 1 60.30 -19.02 7.97
C MET A 1 59.06 -18.17 7.71
N ARG A 2 58.54 -17.57 8.79
CA ARG A 2 57.30 -16.77 8.93
C ARG A 2 57.10 -15.67 7.87
N ARG A 3 55.84 -15.32 7.60
CA ARG A 3 55.20 -13.97 7.62
C ARG A 3 53.77 -14.12 7.07
N LEU A 4 52.71 -13.99 7.86
CA LEU A 4 52.06 -12.80 8.46
C LEU A 4 50.82 -12.37 7.64
N ALA A 5 49.74 -12.18 8.39
CA ALA A 5 48.37 -11.88 7.97
C ALA A 5 48.19 -10.44 7.47
N ALA A 6 47.08 -10.19 6.77
CA ALA A 6 46.37 -8.92 6.81
C ALA A 6 44.87 -9.17 6.59
N LEU A 7 44.09 -8.89 7.65
CA LEU A 7 42.65 -8.70 7.59
C LEU A 7 42.34 -7.43 6.78
N ALA A 8 41.32 -7.47 5.93
CA ALA A 8 40.67 -6.27 5.41
C ALA A 8 39.18 -6.35 5.75
N THR A 9 38.89 -6.04 7.01
CA THR A 9 37.55 -5.75 7.52
C THR A 9 37.15 -4.36 7.05
N GLY A 10 35.99 -4.21 6.43
CA GLY A 10 35.37 -2.89 6.32
C GLY A 10 34.45 -2.72 5.13
N LEU A 11 33.15 -2.89 5.34
CA LEU A 11 32.20 -1.90 4.85
C LEU A 11 31.06 -1.80 5.86
N ALA A 12 30.86 -0.57 6.34
CA ALA A 12 29.95 -0.22 7.42
C ALA A 12 28.49 -0.42 6.99
N LEU A 13 27.72 -1.16 7.78
CA LEU A 13 26.27 -1.08 7.76
C LEU A 13 25.88 0.30 8.32
N ALA A 14 25.59 1.25 7.44
CA ALA A 14 24.79 2.41 7.80
C ALA A 14 23.32 1.99 7.77
N ALA A 15 22.88 1.26 8.80
CA ALA A 15 21.47 1.10 9.09
C ALA A 15 20.98 2.45 9.64
N GLY A 16 20.54 3.33 8.74
CA GLY A 16 19.81 4.53 9.11
C GLY A 16 18.51 4.10 9.76
N LEU A 17 18.47 4.08 11.09
CA LEU A 17 17.22 4.09 11.84
C LEU A 17 16.54 5.42 11.55
N ALA A 18 15.64 5.41 10.55
CA ALA A 18 14.53 6.34 10.56
C ALA A 18 13.65 5.94 11.74
N CYS A 19 13.85 6.63 12.88
CA CYS A 19 12.88 6.65 13.96
C CYS A 19 11.59 7.24 13.39
N GLY A 20 10.69 6.36 12.96
CA GLY A 20 9.31 6.68 12.67
C GLY A 20 8.72 7.38 13.88
N LEU A 21 8.28 8.62 13.66
CA LEU A 21 7.22 9.20 14.46
C LEU A 21 6.05 8.22 14.35
N ILE A 22 5.61 7.72 15.49
CA ILE A 22 4.52 6.75 15.61
C ILE A 22 3.25 7.49 15.21
N SER A 23 2.94 7.50 13.91
CA SER A 23 1.64 7.90 13.39
C SER A 23 0.68 6.79 13.80
N ASP A 24 -0.34 7.13 14.59
CA ASP A 24 -1.30 6.15 15.08
C ASP A 24 -1.92 5.38 13.89
N GLY A 25 -1.64 4.08 13.83
CA GLY A 25 -2.39 3.09 13.07
C GLY A 25 -1.99 2.81 11.62
N LEU A 26 -1.14 3.61 10.97
CA LEU A 26 -0.80 3.44 9.55
C LEU A 26 0.69 3.14 9.35
N ASP A 27 1.01 1.95 8.85
CA ASP A 27 2.38 1.50 8.60
C ASP A 27 2.50 0.56 7.40
N GLY A 28 3.72 0.38 6.89
CA GLY A 28 4.01 -0.48 5.77
C GLY A 28 4.38 0.29 4.49
N SER A 29 4.42 -0.42 3.36
CA SER A 29 4.71 0.18 2.05
C SER A 29 4.30 -0.75 0.93
N LEU A 30 3.99 -0.16 -0.22
CA LEU A 30 3.79 -0.87 -1.48
C LEU A 30 4.86 -0.43 -2.48
N THR A 31 5.34 -1.37 -3.30
CA THR A 31 6.32 -1.09 -4.35
C THR A 31 5.84 -1.67 -5.67
N SER A 32 5.91 -0.86 -6.73
CA SER A 32 5.65 -1.29 -8.09
C SER A 32 6.89 -1.14 -8.96
N ASP A 33 7.13 -2.13 -9.82
CA ASP A 33 8.02 -2.02 -10.99
C ASP A 33 7.29 -2.44 -12.30
N ALA A 34 5.96 -2.56 -12.25
CA ALA A 34 5.13 -2.98 -13.37
C ALA A 34 4.88 -1.83 -14.37
N PRO A 35 5.05 -2.05 -15.69
CA PRO A 35 4.81 -1.01 -16.70
C PRO A 35 3.39 -0.44 -16.69
N THR A 36 2.39 -1.22 -16.27
CA THR A 36 0.99 -0.81 -16.21
C THR A 36 0.67 0.12 -15.03
N LEU A 37 1.50 0.11 -13.98
CA LEU A 37 1.35 0.94 -12.78
C LEU A 37 2.46 2.00 -12.65
N GLY A 38 3.54 1.90 -13.43
CA GLY A 38 4.75 2.68 -13.25
C GLY A 38 5.67 2.09 -12.17
N SER A 39 6.78 2.80 -11.91
CA SER A 39 7.74 2.41 -10.87
C SER A 39 7.74 3.44 -9.74
N TRP A 40 7.37 2.98 -8.55
CA TRP A 40 7.19 3.82 -7.36
C TRP A 40 7.33 3.00 -6.08
N THR A 41 7.53 3.69 -4.96
CA THR A 41 7.45 3.15 -3.60
C THR A 41 6.49 4.04 -2.84
N PHE A 42 5.34 3.49 -2.48
CA PHE A 42 4.23 4.18 -1.84
C PHE A 42 4.28 3.87 -0.34
N VAL A 43 4.42 4.90 0.49
CA VAL A 43 4.45 4.78 1.95
C VAL A 43 3.27 5.59 2.49
N PRO A 44 2.16 4.94 2.87
CA PRO A 44 0.96 5.69 3.23
C PRO A 44 1.18 6.47 4.53
N ASP A 45 0.83 7.74 4.51
CA ASP A 45 0.87 8.64 5.68
C ASP A 45 -0.54 9.12 6.10
N THR A 46 -1.52 8.96 5.20
CA THR A 46 -2.89 9.40 5.39
C THR A 46 -3.84 8.31 4.91
N CYS A 47 -4.95 8.12 5.61
CA CYS A 47 -6.00 7.21 5.20
C CYS A 47 -7.41 7.77 5.45
N GLU A 48 -8.35 7.43 4.57
CA GLU A 48 -9.75 7.84 4.66
C GLU A 48 -10.69 6.65 4.49
N SER A 49 -11.77 6.61 5.26
CA SER A 49 -12.81 5.59 5.10
C SER A 49 -13.53 5.71 3.76
N GLY A 50 -13.69 4.59 3.04
CA GLY A 50 -14.42 4.51 1.77
C GLY A 50 -15.91 4.84 1.86
N GLN A 51 -16.46 5.01 3.07
CA GLN A 51 -17.88 5.24 3.30
C GLN A 51 -18.44 6.42 2.50
N ARG A 52 -17.73 7.55 2.46
CA ARG A 52 -18.21 8.75 1.74
C ARG A 52 -18.15 8.58 0.22
N ARG A 53 -17.26 7.70 -0.25
CA ARG A 53 -17.11 7.32 -1.66
C ARG A 53 -18.01 6.13 -2.04
N GLY A 54 -18.72 5.54 -1.09
CA GLY A 54 -19.72 4.51 -1.34
C GLY A 54 -19.19 3.08 -1.44
N PHE A 55 -17.99 2.78 -0.93
CA PHE A 55 -17.44 1.42 -0.88
C PHE A 55 -17.08 0.98 0.54
N ASN A 56 -16.93 -0.34 0.75
CA ASN A 56 -16.48 -0.90 2.02
C ASN A 56 -14.96 -1.04 1.99
N GLY A 57 -14.24 -0.19 2.72
CA GLY A 57 -12.79 -0.19 2.64
C GLY A 57 -12.15 1.12 3.10
N VAL A 58 -10.91 1.31 2.69
CA VAL A 58 -10.08 2.48 3.00
C VAL A 58 -9.40 2.97 1.73
N SER A 59 -9.23 4.30 1.62
CA SER A 59 -8.35 4.95 0.65
C SER A 59 -7.07 5.34 1.38
N LEU A 60 -5.92 4.98 0.84
CA LEU A 60 -4.60 5.30 1.38
C LEU A 60 -3.94 6.35 0.47
N TYR A 61 -3.22 7.28 1.08
CA TYR A 61 -2.53 8.37 0.41
C TYR A 61 -1.09 8.51 0.93
N ASP A 62 -0.22 9.01 0.07
CA ASP A 62 1.20 9.27 0.30
C ASP A 62 1.51 10.69 -0.20
N ASP A 63 1.93 11.59 0.69
CA ASP A 63 2.24 12.98 0.36
C ASP A 63 3.43 13.10 -0.62
N ASP A 64 4.32 12.11 -0.69
CA ASP A 64 5.42 12.07 -1.66
C ASP A 64 4.94 11.64 -3.07
N HIS A 65 3.77 11.00 -3.17
CA HIS A 65 3.14 10.55 -4.42
C HIS A 65 1.66 10.97 -4.49
N PRO A 66 1.34 12.28 -4.46
CA PRO A 66 -0.02 12.79 -4.32
C PRO A 66 -0.93 12.47 -5.52
N GLU A 67 -0.36 12.05 -6.64
CA GLU A 67 -1.09 11.56 -7.79
C GLU A 67 -1.63 10.13 -7.61
N ILE A 68 -1.06 9.34 -6.69
CA ILE A 68 -1.42 7.94 -6.47
C ILE A 68 -2.35 7.85 -5.26
N ALA A 69 -3.45 7.11 -5.43
CA ALA A 69 -4.28 6.67 -4.31
C ALA A 69 -4.42 5.14 -4.38
N ILE A 70 -4.38 4.49 -3.22
CA ILE A 70 -4.55 3.04 -3.11
C ILE A 70 -5.83 2.76 -2.32
N ASP A 71 -6.82 2.16 -2.97
CA ASP A 71 -8.03 1.72 -2.28
C ASP A 71 -7.93 0.24 -1.94
N VAL A 72 -8.08 -0.09 -0.66
CA VAL A 72 -8.28 -1.46 -0.18
C VAL A 72 -9.77 -1.66 -0.01
N VAL A 73 -10.37 -2.56 -0.78
CA VAL A 73 -11.83 -2.71 -0.92
C VAL A 73 -12.24 -4.13 -0.58
N ASP A 74 -13.29 -4.27 0.22
CA ASP A 74 -14.00 -5.52 0.44
C ASP A 74 -15.28 -5.50 -0.42
N ASP A 75 -15.17 -6.07 -1.63
CA ASP A 75 -16.25 -6.17 -2.59
C ASP A 75 -17.17 -7.34 -2.25
N PRO A 76 -18.50 -7.15 -2.17
CA PRO A 76 -19.42 -8.22 -1.78
C PRO A 76 -19.58 -9.35 -2.81
N LEU A 77 -19.14 -9.14 -4.05
CA LEU A 77 -19.20 -10.12 -5.14
C LEU A 77 -17.85 -10.83 -5.32
N ASP A 78 -16.76 -10.05 -5.36
CA ASP A 78 -15.42 -10.55 -5.74
C ASP A 78 -14.45 -10.68 -4.55
N GLY A 79 -14.82 -10.18 -3.36
CA GLY A 79 -14.01 -10.22 -2.15
C GLY A 79 -12.98 -9.09 -2.10
N LEU A 80 -11.81 -9.39 -1.51
CA LEU A 80 -10.74 -8.40 -1.36
C LEU A 80 -10.21 -7.93 -2.73
N ALA A 81 -10.14 -6.62 -2.89
CA ALA A 81 -9.57 -5.96 -4.06
C ALA A 81 -8.64 -4.82 -3.64
N LEU A 82 -7.62 -4.58 -4.47
CA LEU A 82 -6.70 -3.46 -4.35
C LEU A 82 -6.79 -2.63 -5.63
N ALA A 83 -7.28 -1.40 -5.54
CA ALA A 83 -7.36 -0.48 -6.67
C ALA A 83 -6.25 0.57 -6.58
N VAL A 84 -5.49 0.73 -7.68
CA VAL A 84 -4.44 1.74 -7.82
C VAL A 84 -4.94 2.82 -8.77
N ASP A 85 -5.21 4.01 -8.25
CA ASP A 85 -5.62 5.18 -9.05
C ASP A 85 -4.41 6.05 -9.43
N GLY A 86 -4.59 6.96 -10.38
CA GLY A 86 -3.58 7.96 -10.77
C GLY A 86 -2.47 7.48 -11.70
N VAL A 87 -2.40 6.17 -11.98
CA VAL A 87 -1.33 5.56 -12.79
C VAL A 87 -1.65 5.47 -14.29
N GLN A 88 -2.94 5.47 -14.68
CA GLN A 88 -3.39 5.38 -16.07
C GLN A 88 -4.36 6.51 -16.39
N CYS A 89 -3.83 7.65 -16.83
CA CYS A 89 -4.63 8.83 -17.09
C CYS A 89 -4.65 9.21 -18.58
N ASP A 90 -5.86 9.28 -19.15
CA ASP A 90 -6.09 9.99 -20.40
C ASP A 90 -6.00 11.48 -20.09
N ASP A 91 -5.19 12.20 -20.87
CA ASP A 91 -4.99 13.66 -20.82
C ASP A 91 -4.74 14.30 -19.43
N ARG A 92 -4.38 13.48 -18.43
CA ARG A 92 -4.20 13.83 -17.00
C ARG A 92 -5.48 14.28 -16.28
N THR A 93 -6.65 14.22 -16.91
CA THR A 93 -7.91 14.61 -16.23
C THR A 93 -8.77 13.43 -15.86
N THR A 94 -8.66 12.32 -16.58
CA THR A 94 -9.44 11.11 -16.33
C THR A 94 -8.51 9.93 -16.16
N CYS A 95 -8.37 9.46 -14.92
CA CYS A 95 -7.59 8.28 -14.60
C CYS A 95 -8.53 7.07 -14.46
N THR A 96 -8.13 5.95 -15.06
CA THR A 96 -8.82 4.66 -14.86
C THR A 96 -8.04 3.89 -13.81
N PRO A 97 -8.66 3.52 -12.68
CA PRO A 97 -7.98 2.74 -11.65
C PRO A 97 -7.65 1.34 -12.19
N VAL A 98 -6.47 0.83 -11.84
CA VAL A 98 -6.10 -0.56 -12.07
C VAL A 98 -6.51 -1.36 -10.84
N VAL A 99 -7.48 -2.26 -11.02
CA VAL A 99 -8.03 -3.07 -9.91
C VAL A 99 -7.44 -4.47 -9.95
N LEU A 100 -6.94 -4.93 -8.81
CA LEU A 100 -6.43 -6.28 -8.60
C LEU A 100 -7.37 -7.01 -7.66
N TYR A 101 -8.01 -8.07 -8.15
CA TYR A 101 -8.79 -8.98 -7.33
C TYR A 101 -7.92 -10.18 -6.91
N ALA A 102 -8.33 -10.86 -5.83
CA ALA A 102 -7.67 -12.11 -5.41
C ALA A 102 -7.65 -13.19 -6.51
N SER A 103 -8.59 -13.16 -7.47
CA SER A 103 -8.61 -14.06 -8.62
C SER A 103 -7.47 -13.79 -9.62
N ASP A 104 -7.05 -12.53 -9.77
CA ASP A 104 -5.97 -12.12 -10.65
C ASP A 104 -4.62 -12.19 -9.95
N CYS A 105 -4.63 -12.03 -8.62
CA CYS A 105 -3.46 -12.15 -7.77
C CYS A 105 -3.74 -13.03 -6.55
N PRO A 106 -3.40 -14.32 -6.61
CA PRO A 106 -3.62 -15.25 -5.49
C PRO A 106 -2.82 -14.93 -4.23
N ALA A 107 -1.83 -14.04 -4.32
CA ALA A 107 -1.03 -13.54 -3.20
C ALA A 107 -1.50 -12.16 -2.70
N LEU A 108 -2.69 -11.71 -3.13
CA LEU A 108 -3.43 -10.62 -2.49
C LEU A 108 -4.22 -11.21 -1.33
N ASP A 109 -3.86 -10.81 -0.11
CA ASP A 109 -4.51 -11.22 1.13
C ASP A 109 -4.69 -10.01 2.05
N GLY A 110 -5.61 -10.11 2.99
CA GLY A 110 -5.95 -9.01 3.87
C GLY A 110 -7.31 -9.15 4.52
N TYR A 111 -7.60 -8.21 5.41
CA TYR A 111 -8.95 -8.06 5.95
C TYR A 111 -9.27 -6.59 6.17
N ILE A 112 -10.56 -6.29 6.14
CA ILE A 112 -11.11 -4.98 6.46
C ILE A 112 -12.12 -5.17 7.59
N TYR A 113 -11.90 -4.48 8.70
CA TYR A 113 -12.83 -4.42 9.81
C TYR A 113 -13.39 -3.00 9.95
N ARG A 114 -14.71 -2.90 9.86
CA ARG A 114 -15.43 -1.66 10.14
C ARG A 114 -15.87 -1.67 11.61
N ASN A 115 -15.28 -0.78 12.40
CA ASN A 115 -15.67 -0.62 13.79
C ASN A 115 -16.97 0.20 13.90
N THR A 116 -18.10 -0.49 14.00
CA THR A 116 -19.44 0.14 14.11
C THR A 116 -19.73 0.75 15.48
N SER A 117 -18.77 0.67 16.42
CA SER A 117 -18.89 1.31 17.74
C SER A 117 -18.19 2.67 17.80
N VAL A 118 -17.35 3.01 16.80
CA VAL A 118 -16.57 4.25 16.78
C VAL A 118 -16.80 4.99 15.47
N SER A 119 -17.25 6.24 15.56
CA SER A 119 -17.38 7.11 14.40
C SER A 119 -16.91 8.52 14.69
N THR A 120 -16.30 9.15 13.68
CA THR A 120 -15.96 10.57 13.68
C THR A 120 -16.76 11.24 12.56
N ASN A 121 -17.50 12.31 12.85
CA ASN A 121 -18.28 13.02 11.84
C ASN A 121 -19.21 12.12 11.00
N ASN A 122 -19.83 11.13 11.64
CA ASN A 122 -20.70 10.10 11.03
C ASN A 122 -19.99 9.16 10.04
N VAL A 123 -18.67 9.03 10.12
CA VAL A 123 -17.88 8.06 9.35
C VAL A 123 -17.34 7.01 10.30
N TRP A 124 -17.60 5.74 9.99
CA TRP A 124 -17.11 4.62 10.78
C TRP A 124 -15.61 4.47 10.65
N HIS A 125 -14.95 4.15 11.76
CA HIS A 125 -13.54 3.81 11.77
C HIS A 125 -13.33 2.48 11.03
N VAL A 126 -12.29 2.44 10.21
CA VAL A 126 -11.87 1.26 9.45
C VAL A 126 -10.45 0.90 9.85
N GLU A 127 -10.23 -0.37 10.15
CA GLU A 127 -8.93 -0.96 10.50
C GLU A 127 -8.73 -2.27 9.72
N GLY A 128 -7.48 -2.69 9.54
CA GLY A 128 -7.17 -3.87 8.76
C GLY A 128 -5.73 -3.90 8.27
N TRP A 129 -5.50 -4.81 7.34
CA TRP A 129 -4.24 -4.90 6.62
C TRP A 129 -4.44 -5.48 5.23
N VAL A 130 -3.48 -5.22 4.36
CA VAL A 130 -3.36 -5.82 3.04
C VAL A 130 -1.91 -6.23 2.79
N SER A 131 -1.71 -7.41 2.22
CA SER A 131 -0.43 -7.92 1.76
C SER A 131 -0.59 -8.33 0.30
N VAL A 132 0.41 -8.02 -0.51
CA VAL A 132 0.38 -8.23 -1.95
C VAL A 132 1.75 -8.69 -2.46
N GLU A 133 1.76 -9.66 -3.38
CA GLU A 133 2.93 -10.05 -4.18
C GLU A 133 2.42 -10.57 -5.54
N CYS A 134 2.06 -9.65 -6.43
CA CYS A 134 1.45 -9.93 -7.72
C CYS A 134 2.42 -9.69 -8.87
N GLU A 135 2.55 -10.65 -9.78
CA GLU A 135 3.06 -10.37 -11.14
C GLU A 135 1.93 -9.80 -11.99
N LEU A 136 2.20 -8.73 -12.73
CA LEU A 136 1.19 -8.02 -13.51
C LEU A 136 1.27 -8.29 -15.01
N PRO A 137 0.15 -8.24 -15.76
CA PRO A 137 0.17 -8.37 -17.21
C PRO A 137 1.10 -7.34 -17.86
N GLY A 138 1.99 -7.80 -18.75
CA GLY A 138 3.03 -6.97 -19.34
C GLY A 138 4.37 -6.97 -18.59
N GLY A 139 4.45 -7.67 -17.45
CA GLY A 139 5.66 -7.86 -16.67
C GLY A 139 5.75 -6.93 -15.46
N GLY A 140 6.79 -7.16 -14.65
CA GLY A 140 6.96 -6.49 -13.35
C GLY A 140 5.96 -6.99 -12.30
N ARG A 141 5.97 -6.35 -11.14
CA ARG A 141 5.26 -6.76 -9.95
C ARG A 141 4.80 -5.59 -9.10
N LEU A 142 3.73 -5.84 -8.35
CA LEU A 142 3.30 -5.04 -7.21
C LEU A 142 3.50 -5.88 -5.95
N ARG A 143 4.19 -5.34 -4.94
CA ARG A 143 4.42 -6.05 -3.69
C ARG A 143 4.48 -5.15 -2.48
N GLY A 144 4.17 -5.70 -1.32
CA GLY A 144 4.32 -5.05 -0.04
C GLY A 144 3.18 -5.41 0.91
N ASP A 145 3.18 -4.74 2.05
CA ASP A 145 2.19 -4.89 3.10
C ASP A 145 1.90 -3.54 3.72
N VAL A 146 0.64 -3.31 4.06
CA VAL A 146 0.18 -2.10 4.75
C VAL A 146 -0.78 -2.52 5.85
N ASN A 147 -0.55 -2.00 7.06
CA ASN A 147 -1.49 -2.03 8.17
C ASN A 147 -2.12 -0.65 8.31
N PHE A 148 -3.43 -0.61 8.59
CA PHE A 148 -4.17 0.62 8.80
C PHE A 148 -5.13 0.46 9.98
N ASP A 149 -5.24 1.49 10.82
CA ASP A 149 -6.11 1.54 11.98
C ASP A 149 -6.64 2.97 12.16
N GLY A 150 -7.90 3.09 12.57
CA GLY A 150 -8.54 4.38 12.85
C GLY A 150 -8.85 5.27 11.63
N CYS A 151 -8.91 4.73 10.41
CA CYS A 151 -9.22 5.52 9.20
C CYS A 151 -10.69 5.98 9.17
N HIS A 152 -10.96 7.27 8.95
CA HIS A 152 -12.30 7.88 9.04
C HIS A 152 -12.51 9.10 8.14
#